data_AF-A0A522QWC0-F1
#
_entry.id   AF-A0A522QWC0-F1
#
_cell.length_a   1.000
_cell.length_b   1.000
_cell.length_c   1.000
_cell.angle_alpha   90.00
_cell.angle_beta   90.00
_cell.angle_gamma   90.00
#
_symmetry.space_group_name_H-M   'P 1'
#
loop_
_entity.id
_entity.type
_entity.pdbx_description
1 polymer ?
#
loop_
_entity_poly.entity_id
_entity_poly.type
_entity_poly.pdbx_seq_one_letter_code
_entity_poly.pdbx_strand_id
1 'polypeptide(L)'
;RFPLTEGRARNLDLFSIYFDPFILYGYAASIAFFVALYKVFKLLGYIGQNKVFSSNSVKALKSIKYCAIVLSILIVTAGIYIRIAHNKEDDPAGFLAICIITTFVSIIVATAAAIFEKILQNAIDMKFENDLTI
;
A
#
# COMPACT_ATOMS: atom_id res chain seq x y z
N ARG A 1 22.12 -20.90 -1.74
CA ARG A 1 21.35 -22.16 -1.80
C ARG A 1 20.15 -21.99 -0.88
N PHE A 2 18.92 -22.16 -1.36
CA PHE A 2 17.73 -22.08 -0.49
C PHE A 2 17.78 -23.20 0.56
N PRO A 3 17.37 -22.94 1.81
CA PRO A 3 17.25 -23.99 2.82
C PRO A 3 16.04 -24.88 2.49
N LEU A 4 16.30 -26.05 1.91
CA LEU A 4 15.27 -27.04 1.54
C LEU A 4 15.05 -28.11 2.61
N THR A 5 15.78 -28.03 3.72
CA THR A 5 15.78 -29.05 4.78
C THR A 5 14.83 -28.72 5.93
N GLU A 6 14.32 -27.48 6.00
CA GLU A 6 13.57 -26.96 7.16
C GLU A 6 12.46 -25.97 6.73
N GLY A 7 11.51 -25.73 7.63
CA GLY A 7 10.41 -24.77 7.45
C GLY A 7 9.41 -25.15 6.35
N ARG A 8 8.64 -24.15 5.88
CA ARG A 8 7.59 -24.32 4.86
C ARG A 8 8.13 -24.83 3.50
N ALA A 9 9.43 -24.66 3.23
CA ALA A 9 10.07 -25.07 1.97
C ALA A 9 10.64 -26.52 2.00
N ARG A 10 10.43 -27.27 3.09
CA ARG A 10 11.04 -28.59 3.28
C ARG A 10 10.64 -29.58 2.19
N ASN A 11 11.63 -30.21 1.55
CA ASN A 11 11.47 -31.20 0.48
C ASN A 11 10.69 -30.71 -0.77
N LEU A 12 10.56 -29.40 -0.96
CA LEU A 12 9.92 -28.83 -2.15
C LEU A 12 10.95 -28.52 -3.24
N ASP A 13 10.53 -28.65 -4.50
CA ASP A 13 11.30 -28.18 -5.64
C ASP A 13 11.12 -26.65 -5.83
N LEU A 14 12.00 -26.04 -6.63
CA LEU A 14 11.98 -24.60 -6.84
C LEU A 14 10.64 -24.11 -7.44
N PHE A 15 10.03 -24.87 -8.34
CA PHE A 15 8.78 -24.45 -8.97
C PHE A 15 7.66 -24.38 -7.92
N SER A 16 7.52 -25.40 -7.08
CA SER A 16 6.53 -25.40 -6.00
C SER A 16 6.73 -24.28 -4.98
N ILE A 17 7.98 -23.88 -4.71
CA ILE A 17 8.27 -22.74 -3.83
C ILE A 17 7.77 -21.43 -4.44
N TYR A 18 8.07 -21.15 -5.72
CA TYR A 18 7.65 -19.89 -6.35
C TYR A 18 6.14 -19.82 -6.65
N PHE A 19 5.49 -20.97 -6.83
CA PHE A 19 4.04 -21.08 -7.00
C PHE A 19 3.27 -21.20 -5.67
N ASP A 20 3.93 -21.07 -4.53
CA ASP A 20 3.26 -21.03 -3.24
C ASP A 20 2.21 -19.89 -3.22
N PRO A 21 0.94 -20.19 -2.83
CA PRO A 21 -0.13 -19.20 -2.87
C PRO A 21 0.16 -17.92 -2.08
N PHE A 22 0.92 -18.01 -0.99
CA PHE A 22 1.27 -16.86 -0.17
C PHE A 22 2.34 -15.98 -0.85
N ILE A 23 3.28 -16.59 -1.58
CA ILE A 23 4.26 -15.86 -2.40
C ILE A 23 3.55 -15.15 -3.56
N LEU A 24 2.67 -15.84 -4.28
CA LEU A 24 1.88 -15.23 -5.36
C LEU A 24 1.00 -14.09 -4.85
N TYR A 25 0.42 -14.25 -3.65
CA TYR A 25 -0.31 -13.19 -2.97
C TYR A 25 0.57 -11.96 -2.71
N GLY A 26 1.80 -12.15 -2.22
CA GLY A 26 2.76 -11.08 -2.01
C GLY A 26 3.08 -10.32 -3.31
N TYR A 27 3.28 -11.04 -4.43
CA TYR A 27 3.45 -10.42 -5.74
C TYR A 27 2.23 -9.61 -6.18
N ALA A 28 1.02 -10.14 -6.00
CA ALA A 28 -0.20 -9.41 -6.31
C ALA A 28 -0.35 -8.14 -5.45
N ALA A 29 -0.04 -8.21 -4.15
CA ALA A 29 -0.08 -7.07 -3.24
C ALA A 29 0.95 -5.99 -3.61
N SER A 30 2.11 -6.38 -4.14
CA SER A 30 3.15 -5.44 -4.58
C SER A 30 2.66 -4.49 -5.69
N ILE A 31 1.69 -4.90 -6.50
CA ILE A 31 1.09 -4.06 -7.56
C ILE A 31 0.48 -2.80 -6.94
N ALA A 32 -0.29 -2.93 -5.85
CA ALA A 32 -0.88 -1.78 -5.17
C ALA A 32 0.17 -0.82 -4.61
N PHE A 33 1.30 -1.36 -4.10
CA PHE A 33 2.44 -0.58 -3.63
C PHE A 33 3.10 0.21 -4.77
N PHE A 34 3.42 -0.43 -5.89
CA PHE A 34 4.05 0.25 -7.03
C PHE A 34 3.11 1.27 -7.68
N VAL A 35 1.80 1.00 -7.72
CA VAL A 35 0.81 2.00 -8.16
C VAL A 35 0.81 3.20 -7.23
N ALA A 36 0.82 3.00 -5.90
CA ALA A 36 0.92 4.11 -4.94
C ALA A 36 2.19 4.94 -5.17
N LEU A 37 3.33 4.28 -5.31
CA LEU A 37 4.63 4.90 -5.52
C LEU A 37 4.66 5.74 -6.81
N TYR A 38 4.12 5.20 -7.91
CA TYR A 38 3.98 5.93 -9.16
C TYR A 38 3.12 7.20 -8.99
N LYS A 39 2.02 7.13 -8.23
CA LYS A 39 1.16 8.29 -7.96
C LYS A 39 1.87 9.33 -7.09
N VAL A 40 2.70 8.91 -6.13
CA VAL A 40 3.55 9.82 -5.34
C VAL A 40 4.54 10.56 -6.25
N PHE A 41 5.27 9.86 -7.12
CA PHE A 41 6.17 10.52 -8.07
C PHE A 41 5.44 11.49 -9.01
N LYS A 42 4.24 11.13 -9.46
CA LYS A 42 3.41 12.03 -10.28
C LYS A 42 3.02 13.29 -9.51
N LEU A 43 2.65 13.15 -8.24
CA LEU A 43 2.33 14.28 -7.36
C LEU A 43 3.54 15.18 -7.13
N LEU A 44 4.72 14.60 -6.88
CA LEU A 44 5.99 15.35 -6.78
C LEU A 44 6.31 16.10 -8.08
N GLY A 45 6.04 15.49 -9.23
CA GLY A 45 6.16 16.16 -10.52
C GLY A 45 5.23 17.37 -10.67
N TYR A 46 3.99 17.28 -10.17
CA TYR A 46 3.08 18.43 -10.14
C TYR A 46 3.57 19.53 -9.19
N ILE A 47 4.17 19.16 -8.06
CA ILE A 47 4.81 20.10 -7.12
C ILE A 47 5.97 20.82 -7.81
N GLY A 48 6.88 20.10 -8.45
CA GLY A 48 8.00 20.70 -9.17
C GLY A 48 7.58 21.61 -10.33
N GLN A 49 6.39 21.41 -10.91
CA GLN A 49 5.83 22.26 -11.97
C GLN A 49 4.96 23.40 -11.45
N ASN A 50 4.87 23.62 -10.13
CA ASN A 50 3.95 24.59 -9.50
C ASN A 50 2.46 24.34 -9.84
N LYS A 51 2.08 23.11 -10.20
CA LYS A 51 0.70 22.68 -10.52
C LYS A 51 0.02 21.93 -9.37
N VAL A 52 0.41 22.24 -8.13
CA VAL A 52 -0.12 21.60 -6.92
C VAL A 52 -1.62 21.79 -6.81
N PHE A 53 -2.13 23.02 -6.98
CA PHE A 53 -3.55 23.38 -6.95
C PHE A 53 -4.26 23.02 -8.27
N SER A 54 -4.25 21.74 -8.61
CA SER A 54 -4.95 21.21 -9.79
C SER A 54 -5.76 19.96 -9.45
N SER A 55 -6.84 19.74 -10.19
CA SER A 55 -7.66 18.52 -10.07
C SER A 55 -6.83 17.24 -10.24
N ASN A 56 -5.76 17.31 -11.03
CA ASN A 56 -4.81 16.21 -11.24
C ASN A 56 -4.05 15.81 -9.97
N SER A 57 -3.66 16.80 -9.15
CA SER A 57 -2.99 16.56 -7.87
C SER A 57 -3.95 15.96 -6.84
N VAL A 58 -5.19 16.44 -6.77
CA VAL A 58 -6.24 15.84 -5.91
C VAL A 58 -6.49 14.39 -6.32
N LYS A 59 -6.61 14.10 -7.62
CA LYS A 59 -6.78 12.74 -8.12
C LYS A 59 -5.59 11.83 -7.80
N ALA A 60 -4.37 12.37 -7.77
CA ALA A 60 -3.19 11.63 -7.36
C ALA A 60 -3.25 11.28 -5.86
N LEU A 61 -3.57 12.25 -4.98
CA LEU A 61 -3.76 12.04 -3.55
C LEU A 61 -4.86 11.03 -3.24
N LYS A 62 -6.01 11.14 -3.93
CA LYS A 62 -7.11 10.18 -3.83
C LYS A 62 -6.66 8.76 -4.21
N SER A 63 -5.85 8.63 -5.26
CA SER A 63 -5.29 7.33 -5.67
C SER A 63 -4.33 6.76 -4.61
N ILE A 64 -3.46 7.59 -4.03
CA ILE A 64 -2.54 7.20 -2.95
C ILE A 64 -3.31 6.70 -1.73
N LYS A 65 -4.35 7.45 -1.32
CA LYS A 65 -5.25 7.05 -0.22
C LYS A 65 -5.87 5.67 -0.46
N TYR A 66 -6.45 5.43 -1.63
CA TYR A 66 -7.04 4.12 -1.94
C TYR A 66 -6.00 3.00 -1.96
N CYS A 67 -4.81 3.24 -2.52
CA CYS A 67 -3.75 2.22 -2.50
C CYS A 67 -3.31 1.90 -1.07
N ALA A 68 -3.19 2.89 -0.19
CA ALA A 68 -2.87 2.67 1.22
C ALA A 68 -3.97 1.89 1.97
N ILE A 69 -5.24 2.15 1.70
CA ILE A 69 -6.36 1.38 2.26
C ILE A 69 -6.31 -0.08 1.76
N VAL A 70 -6.11 -0.28 0.45
CA VAL A 70 -6.00 -1.63 -0.14
C VAL A 70 -4.81 -2.38 0.46
N LEU A 71 -3.64 -1.76 0.56
CA LEU A 71 -2.46 -2.38 1.19
C LEU A 71 -2.72 -2.76 2.64
N SER A 72 -3.39 -1.89 3.41
CA SER A 72 -3.77 -2.20 4.80
C SER A 72 -4.62 -3.47 4.88
N ILE A 73 -5.66 -3.58 4.05
CA ILE A 73 -6.53 -4.77 4.00
C ILE A 73 -5.72 -6.01 3.59
N LEU A 74 -4.85 -5.88 2.59
CA LEU A 74 -4.04 -7.00 2.12
C LEU A 74 -3.06 -7.50 3.20
N ILE A 75 -2.39 -6.59 3.90
CA ILE A 75 -1.46 -6.93 4.98
C ILE A 75 -2.19 -7.63 6.14
N VAL A 76 -3.35 -7.11 6.56
CA VAL A 76 -4.18 -7.74 7.60
C VAL A 76 -4.63 -9.13 7.16
N THR A 77 -5.06 -9.28 5.91
CA THR A 77 -5.46 -10.58 5.34
C THR A 77 -4.30 -11.58 5.36
N ALA A 78 -3.10 -11.15 4.96
CA ALA A 78 -1.89 -11.96 5.05
C ALA A 78 -1.57 -12.38 6.49
N GLY A 79 -1.69 -11.46 7.45
CA GLY A 79 -1.50 -11.74 8.87
C GLY A 79 -2.48 -12.79 9.40
N ILE A 80 -3.78 -12.64 9.08
CA ILE A 80 -4.82 -13.62 9.46
C ILE A 80 -4.54 -14.98 8.83
N TYR A 81 -4.17 -15.00 7.55
CA TYR A 81 -3.83 -16.24 6.85
C TYR A 81 -2.67 -16.97 7.54
N ILE A 82 -1.56 -16.28 7.85
CA ILE A 82 -0.42 -16.90 8.55
C ILE A 82 -0.81 -17.36 9.95
N ARG A 83 -1.62 -16.59 10.68
CA ARG A 83 -2.10 -17.00 12.01
C ARG A 83 -2.87 -18.33 11.96
N ILE A 84 -3.60 -18.61 10.88
CA ILE A 84 -4.37 -19.85 10.72
C ILE A 84 -3.52 -20.98 10.09
N ALA A 85 -2.64 -20.65 9.15
CA ALA A 85 -1.93 -21.60 8.30
C ALA A 85 -0.45 -21.86 8.66
N HIS A 86 0.07 -21.28 9.75
CA HIS A 86 1.42 -21.57 10.24
C HIS A 86 1.52 -23.01 10.79
N ASN A 87 2.74 -23.57 10.75
CA ASN A 87 3.02 -24.86 11.38
C ASN A 87 3.00 -24.70 12.91
N LYS A 88 2.47 -25.67 13.65
CA LYS A 88 2.36 -25.61 15.12
C LYS A 88 3.71 -25.53 15.84
N GLU A 89 4.78 -25.99 15.19
CA GLU A 89 6.14 -25.93 15.70
C GLU A 89 6.83 -24.58 15.43
N ASP A 90 6.27 -23.75 14.55
CA ASP A 90 6.81 -22.43 14.19
C ASP A 90 6.05 -21.33 14.93
N ASP A 91 6.76 -20.30 15.40
CA ASP A 91 6.14 -19.11 15.98
C ASP A 91 5.87 -18.03 14.91
N PRO A 92 4.60 -17.63 14.66
CA PRO A 92 4.28 -16.58 13.69
C PRO A 92 4.46 -15.15 14.24
N ALA A 93 4.85 -14.96 15.52
CA ALA A 93 4.86 -13.65 16.17
C ALA A 93 5.66 -12.59 15.40
N GLY A 94 6.82 -12.96 14.86
CA GLY A 94 7.66 -12.04 14.08
C GLY A 94 6.94 -11.50 12.83
N PHE A 95 6.29 -12.38 12.07
CA PHE A 95 5.53 -11.99 10.89
C PHE A 95 4.31 -11.14 11.26
N LEU A 96 3.57 -11.55 12.31
CA LEU A 96 2.40 -10.81 12.79
C LEU A 96 2.77 -9.39 13.27
N ALA A 97 3.90 -9.23 13.96
CA ALA A 97 4.41 -7.93 14.37
C ALA A 97 4.66 -7.00 13.17
N ILE A 98 5.28 -7.53 12.10
CA ILE A 98 5.50 -6.78 10.86
C ILE A 98 4.15 -6.39 10.23
N CYS A 99 3.17 -7.29 10.18
CA CYS A 99 1.83 -6.98 9.67
C CYS A 99 1.17 -5.84 10.47
N ILE A 100 1.25 -5.86 11.79
CA ILE A 100 0.67 -4.82 12.65
C ILE A 100 1.32 -3.46 12.37
N ILE A 101 2.66 -3.41 12.39
CA ILE A 101 3.42 -2.17 12.17
C ILE A 101 3.13 -1.60 10.78
N THR A 102 3.19 -2.44 9.74
CA THR A 102 2.98 -2.00 8.35
C THR A 102 1.54 -1.58 8.08
N THR A 103 0.55 -2.26 8.68
CA THR A 103 -0.87 -1.84 8.64
C THR A 103 -1.03 -0.46 9.28
N PHE A 104 -0.43 -0.24 10.45
CA PHE A 104 -0.48 1.04 11.15
C PHE A 104 0.12 2.17 10.31
N VAL A 105 1.29 1.95 9.71
CA VAL A 105 1.91 2.90 8.77
C VAL A 105 0.99 3.19 7.59
N SER A 106 0.35 2.16 7.02
CA SER A 106 -0.57 2.33 5.89
C SER A 106 -1.79 3.18 6.25
N ILE A 107 -2.32 3.03 7.47
CA ILE A 107 -3.43 3.85 7.99
C ILE A 107 -2.99 5.32 8.15
N ILE A 108 -1.77 5.56 8.67
CA ILE A 108 -1.22 6.92 8.77
C ILE A 108 -1.12 7.55 7.38
N VAL A 109 -0.57 6.83 6.40
CA VAL A 109 -0.44 7.31 5.01
C VAL A 109 -1.81 7.60 4.40
N ALA A 110 -2.80 6.71 4.58
CA ALA A 110 -4.16 6.92 4.10
C ALA A 110 -4.80 8.17 4.72
N THR A 111 -4.63 8.36 6.03
CA THR A 111 -5.16 9.52 6.77
C THR A 111 -4.50 10.82 6.30
N ALA A 112 -3.17 10.84 6.19
CA ALA A 112 -2.44 12.00 5.69
C ALA A 112 -2.86 12.35 4.26
N ALA A 113 -2.96 11.36 3.37
CA ALA A 113 -3.42 11.56 2.00
C ALA A 113 -4.85 12.11 1.96
N ALA A 114 -5.75 11.65 2.83
CA ALA A 114 -7.12 12.14 2.93
C ALA A 114 -7.18 13.60 3.41
N ILE A 115 -6.36 13.98 4.39
CA ILE A 115 -6.26 15.37 4.88
C ILE A 115 -5.78 16.28 3.75
N PHE A 116 -4.70 15.90 3.06
CA PHE A 116 -4.17 16.68 1.93
C PHE A 116 -5.13 16.74 0.75
N GLU A 117 -5.84 15.65 0.43
CA GLU A 117 -6.89 15.62 -0.60
C GLU A 117 -7.96 16.67 -0.31
N LYS A 118 -8.46 16.73 0.93
CA LYS A 118 -9.50 17.69 1.34
C LYS A 118 -9.00 19.14 1.33
N ILE A 119 -7.80 19.40 1.86
CA ILE A 119 -7.21 20.75 1.86
C ILE A 119 -7.06 21.26 0.42
N LEU A 120 -6.55 20.39 -0.47
CA LEU A 120 -6.27 20.78 -1.84
C LEU A 120 -7.55 20.98 -2.66
N GLN A 121 -8.56 20.13 -2.44
CA GLN A 121 -9.87 20.29 -3.06
C GLN A 121 -10.50 21.63 -2.67
N ASN A 122 -10.54 21.94 -1.38
CA ASN A 122 -11.08 23.21 -0.89
C ASN A 122 -10.35 24.42 -1.49
N ALA A 123 -9.02 24.37 -1.58
CA ALA A 123 -8.24 25.46 -2.16
C ALA A 123 -8.52 25.67 -3.66
N ILE A 124 -8.80 24.58 -4.41
CA ILE A 124 -9.18 24.66 -5.81
C ILE A 124 -10.58 25.28 -5.95
N ASP A 125 -11.53 24.85 -5.12
CA ASP A 125 -12.91 25.33 -5.16
C ASP A 125 -12.98 26.84 -4.85
N MET A 126 -12.22 27.30 -3.85
CA MET A 126 -12.10 28.73 -3.52
C MET A 126 -11.51 29.55 -4.68
N LYS A 127 -10.49 29.02 -5.36
CA LYS A 127 -9.89 29.71 -6.51
C LYS A 127 -10.88 29.82 -7.67
N PHE A 128 -11.65 28.76 -7.91
CA PHE A 128 -12.66 28.72 -8.96
C PHE A 128 -13.81 29.71 -8.70
N GLU A 129 -14.27 29.82 -7.45
CA GLU A 129 -15.30 30.79 -7.05
C GLU A 129 -14.82 32.24 -7.21
N ASN A 130 -13.58 32.53 -6.82
CA ASN A 130 -12.96 33.83 -7.01
C ASN A 130 -12.84 34.21 -8.50
N ASP A 131 -12.43 33.27 -9.36
CA ASP A 131 -12.35 33.52 -10.81
C ASP A 131 -13.73 33.71 -11.48
N LEU A 132 -14.82 33.26 -10.83
CA LEU A 132 -16.19 33.40 -11.35
C LEU A 132 -16.88 34.70 -10.96
N THR A 133 -16.40 35.36 -9.90
CA THR A 133 -17.05 36.54 -9.29
C THR A 133 -16.37 37.87 -9.63
N ILE A 134 -15.18 37.83 -10.24
CA ILE A 134 -14.40 38.99 -10.71
C ILE A 134 -14.55 39.16 -12.22
#